data_AF-A0A9X2HDD4-F1
#
_entry.id   AF-A0A9X2HDD4-F1
#
_cell.length_a   1.000
_cell.length_b   1.000
_cell.length_c   1.000
_cell.angle_alpha   90.00
_cell.angle_beta   90.00
_cell.angle_gamma   90.00
#
_symmetry.space_group_name_H-M   'P 1'
#
loop_
_entity.id
_entity.type
_entity.pdbx_description
1 polymer ?
#
loop_
_entity_poly.entity_id
_entity_poly.type
_entity_poly.pdbx_seq_one_letter_code
_entity_poly.pdbx_strand_id
1 'polypeptide(L)'
;MSASQPESTTGVSLEIRHVPEGKARAGAARRRRTGAAETRLGLIRRARRIDRILGETYPYAVAELDFQSPYQLLVATVLSAQTTDVKVNSVTPTLFAAYADAEALAAARHEAVEEIVRPLGFYRAKTRSIIALANQLVDEHDGEVPGDLDALTGLAGVGRKTAFVVLGNAFGRPGITVDTHFGRLARRFGFTEQTDPVKVEADVAALFEPRDWTDLSHHLIYHGRRICHARVPACGVCPVADLCPSYGAGETDEAAAARLQRNEFAPGREDLHRRFLEGATRRQLRAEGYGLGA
;
A
#
# COMPACT_ATOMS: atom_id res chain seq x y z
N MET A 1 -31.87 10.38 -42.79
CA MET A 1 -30.93 9.39 -42.21
C MET A 1 -30.20 10.08 -41.08
N SER A 2 -30.81 10.13 -39.90
CA SER A 2 -30.20 10.72 -38.70
C SER A 2 -29.40 9.62 -38.03
N ALA A 3 -28.07 9.68 -38.16
CA ALA A 3 -27.18 8.78 -37.44
C ALA A 3 -27.19 9.19 -35.97
N SER A 4 -28.01 8.49 -35.19
CA SER A 4 -27.97 8.45 -33.73
C SER A 4 -26.58 7.98 -33.30
N GLN A 5 -25.81 8.88 -32.67
CA GLN A 5 -24.60 8.51 -31.96
C GLN A 5 -24.95 7.56 -30.81
N PRO A 6 -24.15 6.52 -30.53
CA PRO A 6 -24.38 5.67 -29.38
C PRO A 6 -23.96 6.42 -28.11
N GLU A 7 -24.90 6.63 -27.20
CA GLU A 7 -24.65 7.05 -25.83
C GLU A 7 -23.78 5.99 -25.13
N SER A 8 -22.52 6.31 -24.83
CA SER A 8 -21.65 5.46 -24.01
C SER A 8 -21.90 5.74 -22.52
N THR A 9 -23.02 5.26 -22.00
CA THR A 9 -23.36 5.30 -20.58
C THR A 9 -22.80 4.07 -19.85
N THR A 10 -21.51 4.10 -19.56
CA THR A 10 -20.92 3.39 -18.40
C THR A 10 -20.04 4.37 -17.64
N GLY A 11 -20.66 5.39 -17.06
CA GLY A 11 -19.96 6.40 -16.27
C GLY A 11 -19.60 5.85 -14.89
N VAL A 12 -18.37 5.38 -14.71
CA VAL A 12 -17.83 5.06 -13.39
C VAL A 12 -17.75 6.36 -12.57
N SER A 13 -18.37 6.40 -11.39
CA SER A 13 -18.33 7.58 -10.52
C SER A 13 -16.92 7.80 -9.98
N LEU A 14 -16.38 9.00 -10.20
CA LEU A 14 -15.08 9.43 -9.67
C LEU A 14 -15.19 10.05 -8.27
N GLU A 15 -16.42 10.21 -7.75
CA GLU A 15 -16.66 10.87 -6.47
C GLU A 15 -16.30 9.94 -5.31
N ILE A 16 -15.31 10.35 -4.51
CA ILE A 16 -15.05 9.76 -3.20
C ILE A 16 -15.97 10.42 -2.17
N ARG A 17 -16.29 9.70 -1.10
CA ARG A 17 -17.13 10.20 0.01
C ARG A 17 -16.64 11.58 0.50
N HIS A 18 -17.48 12.61 0.35
CA HIS A 18 -17.24 13.92 0.95
C HIS A 18 -17.78 14.01 2.37
N VAL A 19 -17.06 14.71 3.25
CA VAL A 19 -17.48 14.98 4.62
C VAL A 19 -17.44 16.49 4.86
N PRO A 20 -18.61 17.15 5.02
CA PRO A 20 -18.64 18.59 5.31
C PRO A 20 -17.84 18.95 6.55
N GLU A 21 -17.12 20.07 6.51
CA GLU A 21 -16.22 20.51 7.59
C GLU A 21 -16.93 20.57 8.96
N GLY A 22 -18.16 21.11 9.02
CA GLY A 22 -18.92 21.17 10.27
C GLY A 22 -19.17 19.79 10.88
N LYS A 23 -19.44 18.78 10.04
CA LYS A 23 -19.63 17.38 10.47
C LYS A 23 -18.31 16.75 10.91
N ALA A 24 -17.22 17.01 10.19
CA ALA A 24 -15.88 16.55 10.56
C ALA A 24 -15.42 17.12 11.91
N ARG A 25 -15.54 18.46 12.09
CA ARG A 25 -15.25 19.16 13.34
C ARG A 25 -16.08 18.63 14.50
N ALA A 26 -17.40 18.45 14.30
CA ALA A 26 -18.28 17.90 15.33
C ALA A 26 -17.90 16.45 15.72
N GLY A 27 -17.57 15.61 14.72
CA GLY A 27 -17.11 14.24 14.93
C GLY A 27 -15.82 14.17 15.75
N ALA A 28 -14.82 14.98 15.36
CA ALA A 28 -13.54 15.08 16.04
C ALA A 28 -13.68 15.64 17.47
N ALA A 29 -14.45 16.72 17.65
CA ALA A 29 -14.71 17.32 18.95
C ALA A 29 -15.41 16.33 19.89
N ARG A 30 -16.40 15.59 19.39
CA ARG A 30 -17.05 14.53 20.16
C ARG A 30 -16.04 13.49 20.63
N ARG A 31 -15.14 13.03 19.74
CA ARG A 31 -14.12 12.03 20.08
C ARG A 31 -13.07 12.54 21.07
N ARG A 32 -12.65 13.81 20.97
CA ARG A 32 -11.74 14.43 21.94
C ARG A 32 -12.39 14.55 23.32
N ARG A 33 -13.67 14.94 23.40
CA ARG A 33 -14.42 14.98 24.68
C ARG A 33 -14.61 13.60 25.28
N THR A 34 -14.84 12.59 24.45
CA THR A 34 -14.92 11.19 24.88
C THR A 34 -13.55 10.52 24.96
N GLY A 35 -12.44 11.26 25.01
CA GLY A 35 -11.06 10.78 24.81
C GLY A 35 -10.59 9.61 25.69
N ALA A 36 -11.33 9.27 26.76
CA ALA A 36 -11.11 8.10 27.62
C ALA A 36 -12.34 7.16 27.74
N ALA A 37 -13.41 7.41 26.98
CA ALA A 37 -14.73 6.78 27.13
C ALA A 37 -15.25 6.07 25.87
N GLU A 38 -14.49 6.00 24.77
CA GLU A 38 -14.88 5.12 23.66
C GLU A 38 -14.73 3.67 24.12
N THR A 39 -15.86 2.96 24.24
CA THR A 39 -15.86 1.54 24.58
C THR A 39 -15.09 0.76 23.52
N ARG A 40 -14.50 -0.39 23.92
CA ARG A 40 -13.82 -1.31 22.98
C ARG A 40 -14.68 -1.63 21.75
N LEU A 41 -15.98 -1.88 21.96
CA LEU A 41 -16.93 -2.13 20.88
C LEU A 41 -17.14 -0.90 19.98
N GLY A 42 -17.18 0.31 20.55
CA GLY A 42 -17.22 1.56 19.80
C GLY A 42 -16.00 1.75 18.89
N LEU A 43 -14.81 1.45 19.41
CA LEU A 43 -13.56 1.48 18.66
C LEU A 43 -13.57 0.47 17.51
N ILE A 44 -13.94 -0.79 17.76
CA ILE A 44 -14.04 -1.83 16.71
C ILE A 44 -15.01 -1.39 15.60
N ARG A 45 -16.21 -0.93 15.96
CA ARG A 45 -17.21 -0.47 14.99
C ARG A 45 -16.70 0.70 14.15
N ARG A 46 -15.97 1.64 14.77
CA ARG A 46 -15.39 2.78 14.08
C ARG A 46 -14.25 2.36 13.15
N ALA A 47 -13.34 1.52 13.63
CA ALA A 47 -12.20 1.02 12.86
C ALA A 47 -12.66 0.28 11.60
N ARG A 48 -13.60 -0.66 11.74
CA ARG A 48 -14.20 -1.38 10.60
C ARG A 48 -15.01 -0.47 9.68
N ARG A 49 -15.63 0.60 10.20
CA ARG A 49 -16.31 1.59 9.35
C ARG A 49 -15.33 2.44 8.55
N ILE A 50 -14.22 2.85 9.15
CA ILE A 50 -13.14 3.57 8.47
C ILE A 50 -12.63 2.70 7.32
N ASP A 51 -12.26 1.45 7.61
CA ASP A 51 -11.71 0.54 6.60
C ASP A 51 -12.68 0.28 5.44
N ARG A 52 -13.97 0.05 5.72
CA ARG A 52 -14.99 -0.07 4.65
C ARG A 52 -15.03 1.15 3.72
N ILE A 53 -15.03 2.36 4.29
CA ILE A 53 -15.02 3.61 3.49
C ILE A 53 -13.73 3.71 2.68
N LEU A 54 -12.60 3.29 3.24
CA LEU A 54 -11.33 3.28 2.51
C LEU A 54 -11.34 2.22 1.38
N GLY A 55 -11.96 1.06 1.59
CA GLY A 55 -12.16 0.06 0.53
C GLY A 55 -13.07 0.56 -0.59
N GLU A 56 -14.12 1.31 -0.27
CA GLU A 56 -14.94 2.02 -1.27
C GLU A 56 -14.15 3.12 -2.00
N THR A 57 -13.21 3.77 -1.30
CA THR A 57 -12.35 4.84 -1.87
C THR A 57 -11.26 4.27 -2.77
N TYR A 58 -10.75 3.08 -2.45
CA TYR A 58 -9.63 2.42 -3.13
C TYR A 58 -9.96 0.97 -3.50
N PRO A 59 -10.99 0.70 -4.32
CA PRO A 59 -11.40 -0.67 -4.64
C PRO A 59 -10.35 -1.45 -5.43
N TYR A 60 -9.34 -0.76 -5.96
CA TYR A 60 -8.19 -1.28 -6.70
C TYR A 60 -6.90 -1.32 -5.86
N ALA A 61 -6.99 -1.20 -4.52
CA ALA A 61 -5.82 -1.20 -3.65
C ALA A 61 -5.14 -2.57 -3.61
N VAL A 62 -3.90 -2.62 -4.09
CA VAL A 62 -3.04 -3.81 -4.12
C VAL A 62 -1.60 -3.39 -3.81
N ALA A 63 -0.67 -4.34 -3.66
CA ALA A 63 0.75 -4.00 -3.62
C ALA A 63 1.15 -3.17 -4.85
N GLU A 64 1.85 -2.04 -4.64
CA GLU A 64 2.25 -1.13 -5.73
C GLU A 64 3.53 -1.57 -6.46
N LEU A 65 4.14 -2.69 -6.03
CA LEU A 65 5.23 -3.39 -6.73
C LEU A 65 4.65 -4.28 -7.83
N ASP A 66 5.31 -4.30 -8.99
CA ASP A 66 4.92 -5.15 -10.10
C ASP A 66 5.55 -6.54 -9.96
N PHE A 67 4.70 -7.57 -10.05
CA PHE A 67 5.11 -8.96 -10.01
C PHE A 67 4.12 -9.84 -10.77
N GLN A 68 4.58 -11.02 -11.20
CA GLN A 68 3.78 -12.05 -11.85
C GLN A 68 3.87 -13.42 -11.15
N SER A 69 4.72 -13.53 -10.13
CA SER A 69 4.92 -14.74 -9.33
C SER A 69 5.31 -14.39 -7.88
N PRO A 70 5.18 -15.34 -6.93
CA PRO A 70 5.67 -15.17 -5.57
C PRO A 70 7.17 -14.81 -5.51
N TYR A 71 7.98 -15.44 -6.37
CA TYR A 71 9.41 -15.15 -6.52
C TYR A 71 9.66 -13.67 -6.89
N GLN A 72 8.99 -13.17 -7.92
CA GLN A 72 9.13 -11.78 -8.34
C GLN A 72 8.72 -10.81 -7.23
N LEU A 73 7.62 -11.08 -6.52
CA LEU A 73 7.18 -10.24 -5.41
C LEU A 73 8.22 -10.23 -4.27
N LEU A 74 8.75 -11.40 -3.92
CA LEU A 74 9.74 -11.54 -2.86
C LEU A 74 11.01 -10.72 -3.18
N VAL A 75 11.58 -10.92 -4.37
CA VAL A 75 12.78 -10.19 -4.82
C VAL A 75 12.50 -8.69 -4.89
N ALA A 76 11.37 -8.27 -5.49
CA ALA A 76 11.00 -6.86 -5.57
C ALA A 76 10.83 -6.21 -4.19
N THR A 77 10.29 -6.94 -3.22
CA THR A 77 10.09 -6.43 -1.85
C THR A 77 11.41 -6.29 -1.11
N VAL A 78 12.35 -7.23 -1.27
CA VAL A 78 13.71 -7.09 -0.72
C VAL A 78 14.44 -5.88 -1.35
N LEU A 79 14.29 -5.69 -2.67
CA LEU A 79 14.85 -4.53 -3.38
C LEU A 79 14.22 -3.19 -2.98
N SER A 80 12.98 -3.18 -2.47
CA SER A 80 12.29 -1.95 -2.05
C SER A 80 12.80 -1.40 -0.70
N ALA A 81 13.63 -2.16 0.01
CA ALA A 81 14.31 -1.66 1.21
C ALA A 81 15.01 -0.32 0.93
N GLN A 82 14.56 0.72 1.64
CA GLN A 82 15.05 2.11 1.51
C GLN A 82 15.01 2.66 0.09
N THR A 83 14.01 2.28 -0.71
CA THR A 83 13.83 2.73 -2.10
C THR A 83 12.34 2.81 -2.42
N THR A 84 11.97 3.62 -3.41
CA THR A 84 10.57 3.76 -3.80
C THR A 84 10.14 2.62 -4.73
N ASP A 85 8.87 2.22 -4.62
CA ASP A 85 8.30 1.18 -5.49
C ASP A 85 8.40 1.55 -6.97
N VAL A 86 8.31 2.86 -7.30
CA VAL A 86 8.52 3.38 -8.66
C VAL A 86 9.90 3.02 -9.19
N LYS A 87 10.94 3.20 -8.36
CA LYS A 87 12.32 2.95 -8.76
C LYS A 87 12.59 1.45 -8.89
N VAL A 88 12.05 0.64 -7.98
CA VAL A 88 12.10 -0.84 -8.09
C VAL A 88 11.44 -1.29 -9.38
N ASN A 89 10.21 -0.84 -9.65
CA ASN A 89 9.44 -1.19 -10.85
C ASN A 89 10.12 -0.74 -12.17
N SER A 90 11.04 0.22 -12.14
CA SER A 90 11.82 0.61 -13.32
C SER A 90 12.98 -0.34 -13.64
N VAL A 91 13.38 -1.16 -12.66
CA VAL A 91 14.54 -2.07 -12.74
C VAL A 91 14.11 -3.53 -12.86
N THR A 92 13.03 -3.91 -12.16
CA THR A 92 12.57 -5.30 -12.11
C THR A 92 12.23 -5.93 -13.46
N PRO A 93 11.73 -5.20 -14.49
CA PRO A 93 11.51 -5.81 -15.81
C PRO A 93 12.80 -6.35 -16.43
N THR A 94 13.90 -5.59 -16.36
CA THR A 94 15.20 -6.03 -16.86
C THR A 94 15.77 -7.16 -16.01
N LEU A 95 15.63 -7.07 -14.69
CA LEU A 95 16.10 -8.11 -13.77
C LEU A 95 15.40 -9.45 -14.02
N PHE A 96 14.07 -9.45 -14.10
CA PHE A 96 13.28 -10.67 -14.27
C PHE A 96 13.31 -11.23 -15.70
N ALA A 97 13.64 -10.40 -16.69
CA ALA A 97 13.95 -10.90 -18.03
C ALA A 97 15.29 -11.65 -18.07
N ALA A 98 16.27 -11.21 -17.29
CA ALA A 98 17.58 -11.88 -17.19
C ALA A 98 17.56 -13.10 -16.26
N TYR A 99 16.77 -13.04 -15.18
CA TYR A 99 16.69 -14.05 -14.13
C TYR A 99 15.22 -14.33 -13.79
N ALA A 100 14.62 -15.27 -14.51
CA ALA A 100 13.18 -15.54 -14.46
C ALA A 100 12.74 -16.23 -13.16
N ASP A 101 13.63 -17.01 -12.55
CA ASP A 101 13.41 -17.84 -11.36
C ASP A 101 14.61 -17.75 -10.38
N ALA A 102 14.52 -18.49 -9.28
CA ALA A 102 15.53 -18.50 -8.23
C ALA A 102 16.84 -19.14 -8.71
N GLU A 103 16.77 -20.21 -9.50
CA GLU A 103 17.89 -20.93 -10.07
C GLU A 103 18.74 -20.02 -10.96
N ALA A 104 18.09 -19.28 -11.86
CA ALA A 104 18.77 -18.34 -12.74
C ALA A 104 19.48 -17.22 -11.95
N LEU A 105 18.86 -16.71 -10.87
CA LEU A 105 19.46 -15.66 -10.05
C LEU A 105 20.56 -16.20 -9.13
N ALA A 106 20.42 -17.43 -8.62
CA ALA A 106 21.43 -18.12 -7.81
C ALA A 106 22.71 -18.37 -8.62
N ALA A 107 22.57 -18.75 -9.89
CA ALA A 107 23.69 -18.94 -10.82
C ALA A 107 24.27 -17.64 -11.40
N ALA A 108 23.70 -16.48 -11.05
CA ALA A 108 24.08 -15.21 -11.65
C ALA A 108 25.47 -14.74 -11.22
N ARG A 109 26.20 -14.10 -12.15
CA ARG A 109 27.42 -13.37 -11.78
C ARG A 109 27.05 -12.11 -11.01
N HIS A 110 27.69 -11.91 -9.87
CA HIS A 110 27.41 -10.80 -8.96
C HIS A 110 27.48 -9.44 -9.67
N GLU A 111 28.49 -9.21 -10.52
CA GLU A 111 28.67 -7.93 -11.23
C GLU A 111 27.54 -7.66 -12.24
N ALA A 112 27.00 -8.71 -12.87
CA ALA A 112 25.91 -8.57 -13.84
C ALA A 112 24.60 -8.14 -13.15
N VAL A 113 24.33 -8.69 -11.97
CA VAL A 113 23.19 -8.27 -11.14
C VAL A 113 23.41 -6.85 -10.61
N GLU A 114 24.61 -6.52 -10.14
CA GLU A 114 24.95 -5.18 -9.66
C GLU A 114 24.68 -4.09 -10.70
N GLU A 115 25.02 -4.31 -11.97
CA GLU A 115 24.75 -3.34 -13.04
C GLU A 115 23.26 -3.08 -13.23
N ILE A 116 22.43 -4.13 -13.18
CA ILE A 116 20.98 -4.01 -13.32
C ILE A 116 20.39 -3.23 -12.13
N VAL A 117 20.80 -3.56 -10.90
CA VAL A 117 20.24 -2.95 -9.69
C VAL A 117 20.93 -1.65 -9.25
N ARG A 118 22.01 -1.24 -9.93
CA ARG A 118 22.77 0.00 -9.68
C ARG A 118 21.88 1.23 -9.47
N PRO A 119 20.81 1.46 -10.26
CA PRO A 119 19.96 2.64 -10.10
C PRO A 119 19.20 2.70 -8.77
N LEU A 120 19.05 1.58 -8.05
CA LEU A 120 18.23 1.50 -6.83
C LEU A 120 18.91 2.10 -5.59
N GLY A 121 20.21 2.43 -5.65
CA GLY A 121 20.98 2.79 -4.45
C GLY A 121 21.20 1.60 -3.52
N PHE A 122 22.26 1.66 -2.70
CA PHE A 122 22.71 0.52 -1.86
C PHE A 122 22.84 -0.81 -2.64
N TYR A 123 23.08 -0.72 -3.95
CA TYR A 123 22.92 -1.84 -4.89
C TYR A 123 23.83 -3.02 -4.57
N ARG A 124 25.02 -2.80 -4.01
CA ARG A 124 25.92 -3.89 -3.58
C ARG A 124 25.32 -4.73 -2.46
N ALA A 125 24.71 -4.08 -1.47
CA ALA A 125 24.04 -4.78 -0.37
C ALA A 125 22.80 -5.51 -0.89
N LYS A 126 22.00 -4.84 -1.72
CA LYS A 126 20.82 -5.43 -2.36
C LYS A 126 21.17 -6.65 -3.22
N THR A 127 22.23 -6.57 -4.02
CA THR A 127 22.70 -7.67 -4.87
C THR A 127 23.08 -8.88 -4.03
N ARG A 128 23.89 -8.68 -2.99
CA ARG A 128 24.22 -9.75 -2.03
C ARG A 128 22.97 -10.36 -1.41
N SER A 129 22.01 -9.55 -0.99
CA SER A 129 20.76 -10.03 -0.40
C SER A 129 19.94 -10.87 -1.36
N ILE A 130 19.72 -10.42 -2.60
CA ILE A 130 18.86 -11.17 -3.55
C ILE A 130 19.54 -12.42 -4.10
N ILE A 131 20.87 -12.43 -4.25
CA ILE A 131 21.61 -13.65 -4.63
C ILE A 131 21.64 -14.64 -3.47
N ALA A 132 21.90 -14.19 -2.23
CA ALA A 132 21.83 -15.07 -1.07
C ALA A 132 20.42 -15.65 -0.88
N LEU A 133 19.39 -14.83 -1.04
CA LEU A 133 17.99 -15.27 -1.02
C LEU A 133 17.74 -16.33 -2.09
N ALA A 134 18.18 -16.10 -3.33
CA ALA A 134 18.01 -17.07 -4.41
C ALA A 134 18.70 -18.41 -4.13
N ASN A 135 19.93 -18.38 -3.61
CA ASN A 135 20.63 -19.60 -3.18
C ASN A 135 19.86 -20.34 -2.08
N GLN A 136 19.35 -19.65 -1.06
CA GLN A 136 18.55 -20.29 -0.01
C GLN A 136 17.27 -20.92 -0.55
N LEU A 137 16.60 -20.27 -1.51
CA LEU A 137 15.43 -20.87 -2.15
C LEU A 137 15.81 -22.17 -2.86
N VAL A 138 16.91 -22.19 -3.61
CA VAL A 138 17.37 -23.40 -4.32
C VAL A 138 17.80 -24.49 -3.36
N ASP A 139 18.60 -24.16 -2.35
CA ASP A 139 19.23 -25.13 -1.45
C ASP A 139 18.26 -25.69 -0.40
N GLU A 140 17.32 -24.87 0.10
CA GLU A 140 16.45 -25.21 1.24
C GLU A 140 14.98 -25.38 0.86
N HIS A 141 14.56 -24.91 -0.31
CA HIS A 141 13.15 -24.84 -0.73
C HIS A 141 12.89 -25.26 -2.18
N ASP A 142 13.81 -26.01 -2.81
CA ASP A 142 13.68 -26.53 -4.17
C ASP A 142 13.37 -25.44 -5.23
N GLY A 143 13.91 -24.24 -5.05
CA GLY A 143 13.71 -23.09 -5.93
C GLY A 143 12.39 -22.31 -5.71
N GLU A 144 11.52 -22.80 -4.83
CA GLU A 144 10.18 -22.26 -4.62
C GLU A 144 10.09 -21.34 -3.40
N VAL A 145 9.26 -20.30 -3.49
CA VAL A 145 9.03 -19.39 -2.35
C VAL A 145 8.16 -20.09 -1.30
N PRO A 146 8.61 -20.23 -0.04
CA PRO A 146 7.82 -20.91 0.97
C PRO A 146 6.57 -20.11 1.34
N GLY A 147 5.48 -20.83 1.56
CA GLY A 147 4.17 -20.27 1.87
C GLY A 147 3.92 -20.02 3.36
N ASP A 148 4.92 -20.07 4.23
CA ASP A 148 4.80 -19.88 5.68
C ASP A 148 5.74 -18.79 6.23
N LEU A 149 5.38 -18.25 7.40
CA LEU A 149 6.04 -17.09 7.97
C LEU A 149 7.47 -17.37 8.43
N ASP A 150 7.68 -18.50 9.10
CA ASP A 150 8.96 -18.79 9.75
C ASP A 150 10.03 -19.06 8.68
N ALA A 151 9.71 -19.86 7.67
CA ALA A 151 10.58 -20.10 6.52
C ALA A 151 10.91 -18.80 5.78
N LEU A 152 9.90 -17.97 5.47
CA LEU A 152 10.14 -16.69 4.82
C LEU A 152 11.07 -15.79 5.64
N THR A 153 10.89 -15.71 6.97
CA THR A 153 11.77 -14.87 7.81
C THR A 153 13.18 -15.42 8.00
N GLY A 154 13.43 -16.68 7.63
CA GLY A 154 14.77 -17.27 7.55
C GLY A 154 15.56 -16.81 6.31
N LEU A 155 14.87 -16.29 5.29
CA LEU A 155 15.50 -15.86 4.04
C LEU A 155 16.24 -14.51 4.18
N ALA A 156 17.35 -14.38 3.47
CA ALA A 156 18.20 -13.21 3.48
C ALA A 156 17.43 -11.95 3.05
N GLY A 157 17.43 -10.93 3.91
CA GLY A 157 16.76 -9.66 3.64
C GLY A 157 15.25 -9.68 3.87
N VAL A 158 14.69 -10.78 4.38
CA VAL A 158 13.26 -10.93 4.66
C VAL A 158 12.97 -10.80 6.14
N GLY A 159 12.44 -9.64 6.54
CA GLY A 159 11.85 -9.47 7.87
C GLY A 159 10.37 -9.84 7.90
N ARG A 160 9.77 -9.86 9.10
CA ARG A 160 8.35 -10.16 9.33
C ARG A 160 7.40 -9.36 8.42
N LYS A 161 7.67 -8.07 8.23
CA LYS A 161 6.89 -7.21 7.32
C LYS A 161 6.96 -7.72 5.88
N THR A 162 8.16 -7.99 5.38
CA THR A 162 8.36 -8.51 4.01
C THR A 162 7.66 -9.83 3.82
N ALA A 163 7.76 -10.74 4.80
CA ALA A 163 7.06 -12.01 4.77
C ALA A 163 5.54 -11.83 4.67
N PHE A 164 4.93 -10.94 5.47
CA PHE A 164 3.49 -10.67 5.38
C PHE A 164 3.06 -10.03 4.05
N VAL A 165 3.91 -9.19 3.43
CA VAL A 165 3.64 -8.68 2.08
C VAL A 165 3.50 -9.84 1.10
N VAL A 166 4.45 -10.79 1.13
CA VAL A 166 4.47 -11.96 0.24
C VAL A 166 3.32 -12.91 0.53
N LEU A 167 3.11 -13.29 1.80
CA LEU A 167 2.02 -14.18 2.22
C LEU A 167 0.65 -13.64 1.81
N GLY A 168 0.40 -12.34 2.06
CA GLY A 168 -0.88 -11.71 1.75
C GLY A 168 -1.15 -11.63 0.25
N ASN A 169 -0.16 -11.17 -0.53
CA ASN A 169 -0.37 -10.84 -1.94
C ASN A 169 -0.14 -12.02 -2.90
N ALA A 170 0.71 -12.99 -2.55
CA ALA A 170 1.04 -14.12 -3.42
C ALA A 170 0.36 -15.43 -2.99
N PHE A 171 0.09 -15.61 -1.70
CA PHE A 171 -0.46 -16.86 -1.16
C PHE A 171 -1.87 -16.71 -0.55
N GLY A 172 -2.44 -15.50 -0.55
CA GLY A 172 -3.74 -15.23 0.06
C GLY A 172 -3.79 -15.49 1.57
N ARG A 173 -2.62 -15.51 2.24
CA ARG A 173 -2.50 -15.73 3.68
C ARG A 173 -2.47 -14.37 4.39
N PRO A 174 -3.51 -14.01 5.15
CA PRO A 174 -3.63 -12.63 5.63
C PRO A 174 -2.52 -12.21 6.58
N GLY A 175 -2.11 -10.96 6.47
CA GLY A 175 -1.06 -10.37 7.32
C GLY A 175 -1.16 -8.85 7.38
N ILE A 176 -0.91 -8.30 8.56
CA ILE A 176 -0.82 -6.85 8.75
C ILE A 176 0.61 -6.40 8.46
N THR A 177 0.79 -5.45 7.55
CA THR A 177 2.11 -4.93 7.18
C THR A 177 2.32 -3.54 7.76
N VAL A 178 2.88 -3.50 8.98
CA VAL A 178 3.12 -2.21 9.66
C VAL A 178 4.32 -1.50 9.05
N ASP A 179 4.04 -0.53 8.18
CA ASP A 179 5.02 0.43 7.68
C ASP A 179 4.83 1.83 8.29
N THR A 180 5.56 2.81 7.78
CA THR A 180 5.49 4.20 8.24
C THR A 180 4.14 4.88 7.96
N HIS A 181 3.41 4.44 6.93
CA HIS A 181 2.06 4.90 6.62
C HIS A 181 1.05 4.24 7.56
N PHE A 182 1.06 2.92 7.63
CA PHE A 182 0.17 2.13 8.49
C PHE A 182 0.27 2.58 9.95
N GLY A 183 1.47 2.59 10.53
CA GLY A 183 1.65 2.95 11.93
C GLY A 183 1.24 4.40 12.22
N ARG A 184 1.51 5.34 11.30
CA ARG A 184 1.07 6.73 11.43
C ARG A 184 -0.46 6.84 11.41
N LEU A 185 -1.12 6.18 10.47
CA LEU A 185 -2.57 6.27 10.34
C LEU A 185 -3.29 5.50 11.45
N ALA A 186 -2.78 4.34 11.87
CA ALA A 186 -3.31 3.61 13.03
C ALA A 186 -3.33 4.52 14.28
N ARG A 187 -2.28 5.30 14.51
CA ARG A 187 -2.24 6.32 15.58
C ARG A 187 -3.20 7.48 15.33
N ARG A 188 -3.24 8.06 14.12
CA ARG A 188 -4.18 9.17 13.79
C ARG A 188 -5.65 8.78 13.88
N PHE A 189 -5.95 7.54 13.54
CA PHE A 189 -7.28 6.96 13.69
C PHE A 189 -7.54 6.48 15.12
N GLY A 190 -6.57 6.55 16.03
CA GLY A 190 -6.73 6.12 17.41
C GLY A 190 -7.05 4.63 17.52
N PHE A 191 -6.46 3.80 16.67
CA PHE A 191 -6.51 2.34 16.78
C PHE A 191 -5.53 1.82 17.84
N THR A 192 -4.43 2.55 18.03
CA THR A 192 -3.37 2.27 18.99
C THR A 192 -2.60 3.56 19.30
N GLU A 193 -1.94 3.60 20.46
CA GLU A 193 -0.95 4.64 20.82
C GLU A 193 0.49 4.14 20.63
N GLN A 194 0.68 2.87 20.29
CA GLN A 194 1.98 2.23 20.17
C GLN A 194 2.76 2.76 18.96
N THR A 195 4.08 2.80 19.11
CA THR A 195 5.02 3.15 18.03
C THR A 195 5.83 1.96 17.53
N ASP A 196 6.00 0.94 18.37
CA ASP A 196 6.62 -0.31 18.00
C ASP A 196 5.76 -1.10 16.98
N PRO A 197 6.31 -1.51 15.83
CA PRO A 197 5.55 -2.18 14.79
C PRO A 197 4.84 -3.47 15.24
N VAL A 198 5.48 -4.27 16.10
CA VAL A 198 4.91 -5.55 16.57
C VAL A 198 3.72 -5.29 17.50
N LYS A 199 3.82 -4.28 18.37
CA LYS A 199 2.69 -3.87 19.22
C LYS A 199 1.54 -3.25 18.42
N VAL A 200 1.86 -2.44 17.41
CA VAL A 200 0.86 -1.87 16.49
C VAL A 200 0.13 -2.97 15.74
N GLU A 201 0.85 -3.97 15.23
CA GLU A 201 0.29 -5.16 14.57
C GLU A 201 -0.73 -5.85 15.49
N ALA A 202 -0.34 -6.16 16.73
CA ALA A 202 -1.21 -6.84 17.70
C ALA A 202 -2.47 -6.03 18.06
N ASP A 203 -2.32 -4.73 18.35
CA ASP A 203 -3.45 -3.87 18.73
C ASP A 203 -4.48 -3.75 17.60
N VAL A 204 -3.98 -3.57 16.36
CA VAL A 204 -4.84 -3.42 15.18
C VAL A 204 -5.44 -4.77 14.78
N ALA A 205 -4.69 -5.87 14.84
CA ALA A 205 -5.21 -7.21 14.57
C ALA A 205 -6.42 -7.54 15.44
N ALA A 206 -6.44 -7.11 16.71
CA ALA A 206 -7.56 -7.31 17.61
C ALA A 206 -8.84 -6.51 17.26
N LEU A 207 -8.79 -5.60 16.27
CA LEU A 207 -9.93 -4.80 15.80
C LEU A 207 -10.62 -5.37 14.55
N PHE A 208 -9.91 -6.16 13.75
CA PHE A 208 -10.34 -6.62 12.42
C PHE A 208 -10.33 -8.15 12.34
N GLU A 209 -11.10 -8.71 11.42
CA GLU A 209 -11.05 -10.15 11.17
C GLU A 209 -9.80 -10.49 10.35
N PRO A 210 -9.17 -11.67 10.56
CA PRO A 210 -7.95 -12.03 9.84
C PRO A 210 -8.06 -11.89 8.33
N ARG A 211 -9.19 -12.29 7.74
CA ARG A 211 -9.43 -12.18 6.29
C ARG A 211 -9.29 -10.77 5.72
N ASP A 212 -9.45 -9.73 6.55
CA ASP A 212 -9.42 -8.32 6.12
C ASP A 212 -8.02 -7.69 6.27
N TRP A 213 -7.04 -8.38 6.89
CA TRP A 213 -5.77 -7.77 7.30
C TRP A 213 -4.91 -7.27 6.14
N THR A 214 -4.88 -8.00 5.03
CA THR A 214 -4.10 -7.63 3.85
C THR A 214 -4.70 -6.38 3.18
N ASP A 215 -6.01 -6.37 2.96
CA ASP A 215 -6.71 -5.23 2.35
C ASP A 215 -6.66 -4.00 3.24
N LEU A 216 -6.86 -4.16 4.55
CA LEU A 216 -6.66 -3.09 5.54
C LEU A 216 -5.28 -2.45 5.40
N SER A 217 -4.23 -3.28 5.24
CA SER A 217 -2.87 -2.78 5.03
C SER A 217 -2.76 -1.95 3.75
N HIS A 218 -3.31 -2.44 2.64
CA HIS A 218 -3.34 -1.69 1.38
C HIS A 218 -4.12 -0.38 1.51
N HIS A 219 -5.32 -0.39 2.10
CA HIS A 219 -6.16 0.78 2.31
C HIS A 219 -5.45 1.88 3.13
N LEU A 220 -4.80 1.50 4.24
CA LEU A 220 -4.05 2.43 5.08
C LEU A 220 -2.82 2.98 4.34
N ILE A 221 -2.07 2.14 3.64
CA ILE A 221 -0.90 2.60 2.86
C ILE A 221 -1.34 3.55 1.74
N TYR A 222 -2.40 3.19 1.00
CA TYR A 222 -2.95 4.02 -0.07
C TYR A 222 -3.41 5.37 0.47
N HIS A 223 -4.22 5.36 1.54
CA HIS A 223 -4.70 6.59 2.16
C HIS A 223 -3.55 7.46 2.67
N GLY A 224 -2.54 6.84 3.27
CA GLY A 224 -1.36 7.52 3.80
C GLY A 224 -0.43 8.09 2.71
N ARG A 225 -0.47 7.57 1.48
CA ARG A 225 0.28 8.08 0.32
C ARG A 225 -0.49 9.15 -0.46
N ARG A 226 -1.83 9.09 -0.45
CA ARG A 226 -2.69 9.92 -1.32
C ARG A 226 -3.30 11.14 -0.62
N ILE A 227 -3.68 11.01 0.66
CA ILE A 227 -4.45 12.02 1.39
C ILE A 227 -3.79 12.35 2.74
N CYS A 228 -3.50 11.33 3.56
CA CYS A 228 -3.10 11.49 4.95
C CYS A 228 -1.56 11.58 5.11
N HIS A 229 -0.96 12.58 4.47
CA HIS A 229 0.49 12.80 4.42
C HIS A 229 1.13 12.98 5.79
N ALA A 230 2.41 12.65 5.91
CA ALA A 230 3.14 12.71 7.18
C ALA A 230 3.19 14.13 7.77
N ARG A 231 3.50 15.14 6.94
CA ARG A 231 3.64 16.54 7.39
C ARG A 231 2.29 17.27 7.41
N VAL A 232 1.64 17.40 6.25
CA VAL A 232 0.38 18.15 6.11
C VAL A 232 -0.66 17.24 5.45
N PRO A 233 -1.49 16.51 6.23
CA PRO A 233 -2.57 15.72 5.67
C PRO A 233 -3.68 16.60 5.09
N ALA A 234 -4.31 16.14 4.02
CA ALA A 234 -5.44 16.80 3.35
C ALA A 234 -6.76 16.50 4.08
N CYS A 235 -6.92 17.01 5.31
CA CYS A 235 -8.08 16.71 6.16
C CYS A 235 -9.41 17.18 5.54
N GLY A 236 -9.44 18.32 4.84
CA GLY A 236 -10.63 18.91 4.21
C GLY A 236 -11.32 18.01 3.17
N VAL A 237 -10.57 17.10 2.54
CA VAL A 237 -11.06 16.16 1.52
C VAL A 237 -10.97 14.69 1.98
N CYS A 238 -10.75 14.45 3.26
CA CYS A 238 -10.58 13.09 3.79
C CYS A 238 -11.94 12.38 3.91
N PRO A 239 -12.14 11.22 3.26
CA PRO A 239 -13.44 10.54 3.24
C PRO A 239 -13.85 9.98 4.60
N VAL A 240 -12.95 9.91 5.57
CA VAL A 240 -13.21 9.40 6.94
C VAL A 240 -13.10 10.51 8.00
N ALA A 241 -13.15 11.78 7.60
CA ALA A 241 -12.94 12.92 8.49
C ALA A 241 -13.88 12.96 9.71
N ASP A 242 -15.15 12.58 9.56
CA ASP A 242 -16.14 12.52 10.65
C ASP A 242 -15.91 11.36 11.64
N LEU A 243 -15.04 10.42 11.28
CA LEU A 243 -14.65 9.28 12.09
C LEU A 243 -13.22 9.41 12.66
N CYS A 244 -12.45 10.41 12.23
CA CYS A 244 -11.04 10.54 12.57
C CYS A 244 -10.85 11.40 13.84
N PRO A 245 -10.29 10.86 14.94
CA PRO A 245 -9.98 11.64 16.14
C PRO A 245 -8.95 12.74 15.89
N SER A 246 -8.02 12.52 14.94
CA SER A 246 -6.99 13.47 14.54
C SER A 246 -7.39 14.42 13.41
N TYR A 247 -8.68 14.51 13.03
CA TYR A 247 -9.11 15.55 12.10
C TYR A 247 -8.70 16.95 12.61
N GLY A 248 -8.24 17.80 11.69
CA GLY A 248 -7.63 19.10 11.99
C GLY A 248 -6.12 19.05 12.24
N ALA A 249 -5.46 17.89 12.06
CA ALA A 249 -3.99 17.79 12.12
C ALA A 249 -3.28 18.31 10.84
N GLY A 250 -4.04 18.68 9.82
CA GLY A 250 -3.54 19.26 8.58
C GLY A 250 -4.55 20.22 7.98
N GLU A 251 -4.49 20.43 6.66
CA GLU A 251 -5.34 21.39 5.96
C GLU A 251 -6.81 20.98 5.99
N THR A 252 -7.68 21.84 6.51
CA THR A 252 -9.12 21.60 6.65
C THR A 252 -9.96 22.33 5.61
N ASP A 253 -9.44 23.41 5.02
CA ASP A 253 -10.11 24.07 3.89
C ASP A 253 -10.17 23.11 2.71
N GLU A 254 -11.36 22.91 2.16
CA GLU A 254 -11.61 21.90 1.14
C GLU A 254 -10.79 22.15 -0.13
N ALA A 255 -10.79 23.39 -0.63
CA ALA A 255 -10.08 23.76 -1.84
C ALA A 255 -8.56 23.68 -1.68
N ALA A 256 -8.04 24.08 -0.51
CA ALA A 256 -6.62 23.94 -0.19
C ALA A 256 -6.21 22.47 0.02
N ALA A 257 -7.03 21.68 0.70
CA ALA A 257 -6.77 20.26 0.94
C ALA A 257 -6.80 19.45 -0.37
N ALA A 258 -7.69 19.76 -1.30
CA ALA A 258 -7.74 19.12 -2.62
C ALA A 258 -6.40 19.23 -3.37
N ARG A 259 -5.72 20.38 -3.28
CA ARG A 259 -4.39 20.58 -3.91
C ARG A 259 -3.28 19.72 -3.30
N LEU A 260 -3.49 19.16 -2.12
CA LEU A 260 -2.53 18.29 -1.45
C LEU A 260 -2.68 16.81 -1.84
N GLN A 261 -3.77 16.43 -2.52
CA GLN A 261 -3.96 15.05 -2.96
C GLN A 261 -2.85 14.63 -3.94
N ARG A 262 -2.52 13.33 -3.95
CA ARG A 262 -1.43 12.74 -4.74
C ARG A 262 -1.95 11.60 -5.62
N ASN A 263 -1.11 11.18 -6.58
CA ASN A 263 -1.43 10.17 -7.59
C ASN A 263 -2.77 10.45 -8.28
N GLU A 264 -3.66 9.48 -8.34
CA GLU A 264 -4.93 9.54 -9.06
C GLU A 264 -5.90 10.59 -8.51
N PHE A 265 -5.70 11.05 -7.28
CA PHE A 265 -6.49 12.13 -6.69
C PHE A 265 -5.86 13.51 -6.84
N ALA A 266 -4.66 13.62 -7.39
CA ALA A 266 -4.09 14.94 -7.66
C ALA A 266 -4.95 15.69 -8.70
N PRO A 267 -5.11 17.01 -8.59
CA PRO A 267 -5.88 17.80 -9.56
C PRO A 267 -5.41 17.57 -11.00
N GLY A 268 -6.35 17.36 -11.93
CA GLY A 268 -6.04 17.10 -13.35
C GLY A 268 -5.68 15.65 -13.66
N ARG A 269 -5.91 14.72 -12.74
CA ARG A 269 -5.64 13.27 -12.90
C ARG A 269 -6.89 12.40 -12.86
N GLU A 270 -8.05 13.00 -13.13
CA GLU A 270 -9.37 12.35 -13.12
C GLU A 270 -9.42 11.15 -14.07
N ASP A 271 -8.73 11.25 -15.20
CA ASP A 271 -8.62 10.17 -16.17
C ASP A 271 -7.83 8.98 -15.61
N LEU A 272 -6.71 9.22 -14.91
CA LEU A 272 -5.98 8.16 -14.22
C LEU A 272 -6.86 7.47 -13.17
N HIS A 273 -7.64 8.24 -12.40
CA HIS A 273 -8.56 7.67 -11.42
C HIS A 273 -9.62 6.80 -12.09
N ARG A 274 -10.20 7.26 -13.20
CA ARG A 274 -11.16 6.47 -13.99
C ARG A 274 -10.56 5.14 -14.42
N ARG A 275 -9.35 5.16 -14.98
CA ARG A 275 -8.66 3.94 -15.44
C ARG A 275 -8.44 2.95 -14.30
N PHE A 276 -8.05 3.42 -13.10
CA PHE A 276 -7.94 2.56 -11.93
C PHE A 276 -9.27 1.90 -11.55
N LEU A 277 -10.36 2.66 -11.55
CA LEU A 277 -11.69 2.12 -11.25
C LEU A 277 -12.22 1.16 -12.32
N GLU A 278 -11.80 1.33 -13.58
CA GLU A 278 -12.05 0.39 -14.68
C GLU A 278 -11.18 -0.88 -14.60
N GLY A 279 -10.31 -0.99 -13.59
CA GLY A 279 -9.47 -2.17 -13.35
C GLY A 279 -8.13 -2.15 -14.08
N ALA A 280 -7.69 -1.00 -14.61
CA ALA A 280 -6.37 -0.90 -15.21
C ALA A 280 -5.28 -1.16 -14.17
N THR A 281 -4.37 -2.09 -14.47
CA THR A 281 -3.21 -2.38 -13.64
C THR A 281 -2.18 -1.25 -13.75
N ARG A 282 -1.34 -1.08 -12.71
CA ARG A 282 -0.23 -0.11 -12.72
C ARG A 282 0.74 -0.34 -13.90
N ARG A 283 0.92 -1.60 -14.31
CA ARG A 283 1.73 -1.96 -15.49
C ARG A 283 1.12 -1.43 -16.78
N GLN A 284 -0.19 -1.63 -17.01
CA GLN A 284 -0.91 -1.10 -18.17
C GLN A 284 -0.84 0.43 -18.20
N LEU A 285 -1.13 1.07 -17.08
CA LEU A 285 -1.08 2.53 -16.94
C LEU A 285 0.31 3.11 -17.26
N ARG A 286 1.40 2.46 -16.85
CA ARG A 286 2.75 2.89 -17.24
C ARG A 286 3.01 2.72 -18.74
N ALA A 287 2.52 1.63 -19.34
CA ALA A 287 2.64 1.42 -20.79
C ALA A 287 1.85 2.48 -21.59
N GLU A 288 0.76 2.99 -21.02
CA GLU A 288 -0.04 4.11 -21.54
C GLU A 288 0.59 5.49 -21.28
N GLY A 289 1.72 5.55 -20.56
CA GLY A 289 2.46 6.79 -20.29
C GLY A 289 2.02 7.54 -19.03
N TYR A 290 1.15 6.98 -18.19
CA TYR A 290 0.80 7.62 -16.92
C TYR A 290 1.98 7.59 -15.94
N GLY A 291 2.34 8.76 -15.40
CA GLY A 291 3.32 8.85 -14.32
C GLY A 291 2.72 8.41 -12.98
N LEU A 292 3.11 7.24 -12.45
CA LEU A 292 2.57 6.68 -11.20
C LEU A 292 3.44 6.97 -9.96
N GLY A 293 4.18 8.07 -9.98
CA GLY A 293 4.99 8.53 -8.86
C GLY A 293 4.15 9.26 -7.82
N ALA A 294 4.22 8.80 -6.57
CA ALA A 294 3.72 9.49 -5.38
C ALA A 294 4.65 10.65 -4.99
#